data_AF-A0A944U2Z0-F1
#
_entry.id   AF-A0A944U2Z0-F1
#
_cell.length_a   1.000
_cell.length_b   1.000
_cell.length_c   1.000
_cell.angle_alpha   90.00
_cell.angle_beta   90.00
_cell.angle_gamma   90.00
#
_symmetry.space_group_name_H-M   'P 1'
#
loop_
_entity.id
_entity.type
_entity.pdbx_description
1 polymer ?
#
loop_
_entity_poly.entity_id
_entity_poly.type
_entity_poly.pdbx_seq_one_letter_code
_entity_poly.pdbx_strand_id
1 'polypeptide(L)' 'MKKNGIILNVSALLLLGIFTIGSTGCIVGVGNRGNPHSSESHTLGQELMDLKSAHESGAIDPDEYELQRRKLLVDEKQSD' A
#
# COMPACT_ATOMS: atom_id res chain seq x y z
N MET A 1 47.08 -20.94 5.83
CA MET A 1 46.14 -19.98 6.47
C MET A 1 44.89 -19.90 5.61
N LYS A 2 43.73 -20.25 6.18
CA LYS A 2 42.40 -20.21 5.54
C LYS A 2 42.06 -18.81 5.05
N LYS A 3 41.61 -18.67 3.80
CA LYS A 3 40.67 -17.61 3.40
C LYS A 3 39.57 -18.28 2.59
N ASN A 4 38.41 -18.34 3.22
CA ASN A 4 37.28 -19.16 2.84
C ASN A 4 36.67 -18.63 1.55
N GLY A 5 36.36 -19.55 0.63
CA GLY A 5 35.76 -19.28 -0.66
C GLY A 5 34.47 -18.51 -0.53
N ILE A 6 34.38 -17.42 -1.28
CA ILE A 6 33.12 -16.80 -1.66
C ILE A 6 32.47 -17.77 -2.65
N ILE A 7 31.75 -18.76 -2.15
CA ILE A 7 30.87 -19.59 -2.97
C ILE A 7 29.66 -18.72 -3.27
N LEU A 8 29.79 -17.87 -4.30
CA LEU A 8 28.70 -17.07 -4.83
C LEU A 8 27.65 -18.04 -5.37
N ASN A 9 26.52 -18.13 -4.67
CA ASN A 9 25.42 -19.02 -5.00
C ASN A 9 24.82 -18.57 -6.34
N VAL A 10 25.09 -19.30 -7.43
CA VAL A 10 24.68 -18.94 -8.81
C VAL A 10 23.15 -18.77 -8.91
N SER A 11 22.39 -19.47 -8.05
CA SER A 11 20.93 -19.32 -7.93
C SER A 11 20.47 -17.94 -7.42
N ALA A 12 21.30 -17.20 -6.68
CA ALA A 12 20.96 -15.87 -6.18
C ALA A 12 21.21 -14.76 -7.22
N LEU A 13 22.11 -14.98 -8.18
CA LEU A 13 22.43 -13.99 -9.22
C LEU A 13 21.38 -13.96 -10.35
N LEU A 14 20.71 -15.08 -10.61
CA LEU A 14 19.68 -15.21 -11.64
C LEU A 14 18.39 -14.43 -11.30
N LEU A 15 18.10 -14.23 -10.01
CA LEU A 15 16.90 -13.51 -9.55
C LEU A 15 17.05 -11.98 -9.57
N LEU A 16 18.28 -11.45 -9.64
CA LEU A 16 18.53 -10.00 -9.62
C LEU A 16 18.50 -9.35 -11.00
N GLY A 17 18.47 -10.13 -12.09
CA GLY A 17 18.68 -9.64 -13.46
C GLY A 17 17.41 -9.38 -14.29
N ILE A 18 16.21 -9.64 -13.75
CA ILE A 18 14.97 -9.63 -14.56
C ILE A 18 14.12 -8.36 -14.37
N PHE A 19 14.42 -7.48 -13.40
CA PHE A 19 13.52 -6.35 -13.09
C PHE A 19 13.97 -4.97 -13.62
N THR A 20 15.13 -4.86 -14.28
CA THR A 20 15.72 -3.55 -14.62
C THR A 20 15.42 -3.02 -16.02
N ILE A 21 14.49 -3.61 -16.79
CA ILE A 21 14.19 -3.14 -18.16
C ILE A 21 12.69 -3.29 -18.44
N GLY A 22 11.88 -2.51 -17.74
CA GLY A 22 10.44 -2.43 -17.96
C GLY A 22 9.96 -1.01 -17.82
N SER A 23 9.52 -0.42 -18.93
CA SER A 23 8.75 0.83 -19.04
C SER A 23 9.45 2.13 -18.66
N THR A 24 10.09 2.71 -19.68
CA THR A 24 9.96 4.12 -20.05
C THR A 24 8.59 4.68 -19.64
N GLY A 25 8.54 5.61 -18.69
CA GLY A 25 7.33 6.26 -18.22
C GLY A 25 7.62 7.66 -17.70
N CYS A 26 7.28 8.66 -18.52
CA CYS A 26 7.04 10.08 -18.24
C CYS A 26 8.00 10.85 -17.31
N ILE A 27 8.83 11.70 -17.93
CA ILE A 27 9.35 12.93 -17.33
C ILE A 27 8.15 13.81 -16.98
N VAL A 28 7.88 14.05 -15.69
CA VAL A 28 6.91 15.05 -15.26
C VAL A 28 7.47 15.85 -14.09
N GLY A 29 7.67 17.15 -14.34
CA GLY A 29 7.47 18.21 -13.35
C GLY A 29 8.58 18.47 -12.33
N VAL A 30 9.56 19.31 -12.71
CA VAL A 30 10.07 20.31 -11.76
C VAL A 30 8.91 21.24 -11.43
N GLY A 31 8.32 21.06 -10.25
CA GLY A 31 7.13 21.79 -9.84
C GLY A 31 7.02 21.85 -8.32
N ASN A 32 7.62 22.89 -7.78
CA ASN A 32 7.29 23.55 -6.52
C ASN A 32 7.21 22.70 -5.23
N ARG A 33 8.08 23.07 -4.29
CA ARG A 33 8.06 22.70 -2.87
C ARG A 33 6.76 23.17 -2.21
N GLY A 34 5.68 22.42 -2.41
CA GLY A 34 4.39 22.57 -1.75
C GLY A 34 4.16 21.35 -0.89
N ASN A 35 4.09 21.55 0.42
CA ASN A 35 3.75 20.56 1.43
C ASN A 35 2.62 19.63 0.96
N PRO A 36 2.82 18.31 0.76
CA PRO A 36 1.71 17.40 0.51
C PRO A 36 1.04 17.11 1.85
N HIS A 37 0.42 18.12 2.46
CA HIS A 37 -0.77 17.83 3.24
C HIS A 37 -1.88 17.65 2.21
N SER A 38 -1.80 16.56 1.45
CA SER A 38 -2.99 16.00 0.84
C SER A 38 -3.80 15.51 2.03
N SER A 39 -4.64 16.37 2.59
CA SER A 39 -5.80 15.93 3.33
C SER A 39 -6.70 15.23 2.30
N GLU A 40 -6.27 14.03 1.91
CA GLU A 40 -7.07 13.07 1.17
C GLU A 40 -8.13 12.63 2.16
N SER A 41 -9.15 13.47 2.29
CA SER A 41 -10.39 13.15 2.97
C SER A 41 -11.02 12.06 2.13
N HIS A 42 -10.63 10.81 2.39
CA HIS A 42 -11.35 9.66 1.88
C HIS A 42 -12.81 9.86 2.25
N THR A 43 -13.67 9.87 1.23
CA THR A 43 -15.11 10.00 1.49
C THR A 43 -15.56 8.79 2.29
N LEU A 44 -16.51 8.96 3.22
CA LEU A 44 -17.06 7.85 4.00
C LEU A 44 -17.42 6.64 3.11
N GLY A 45 -17.99 6.90 1.93
CA GLY A 45 -18.34 5.84 0.98
C GLY A 45 -17.14 5.01 0.52
N GLN A 46 -15.98 5.64 0.34
CA GLN A 46 -14.76 4.96 -0.06
C GLN A 46 -14.18 4.13 1.08
N GLU A 47 -14.17 4.67 2.30
CA GLU A 47 -13.73 3.92 3.49
C GLU A 47 -14.62 2.69 3.75
N LEU A 48 -15.94 2.82 3.53
CA LEU A 48 -16.86 1.68 3.62
C LEU A 48 -16.64 0.63 2.52
N MET A 49 -16.30 1.05 1.31
CA MET A 49 -15.95 0.13 0.22
C MET A 49 -14.66 -0.64 0.52
N ASP A 50 -13.63 0.06 1.00
CA ASP A 50 -12.35 -0.54 1.36
C ASP A 50 -12.51 -1.53 2.53
N LEU A 51 -13.28 -1.14 3.55
CA LEU A 51 -13.61 -2.00 4.68
C LEU A 51 -14.34 -3.28 4.24
N LYS A 52 -15.30 -3.15 3.31
CA LYS A 52 -16.00 -4.31 2.73
C LYS A 52 -15.06 -5.20 1.93
N SER A 53 -14.16 -4.62 1.15
CA SER A 53 -13.17 -5.38 0.37
C SER A 53 -12.20 -6.14 1.28
N ALA A 54 -11.79 -5.55 2.40
CA ALA A 54 -10.97 -6.22 3.42
C ALA A 54 -11.69 -7.43 4.03
N HIS A 55 -13.00 -7.33 4.30
CA HIS A 55 -13.79 -8.45 4.79
C HIS A 55 -13.96 -9.55 3.72
N GLU A 56 -14.30 -9.18 2.48
CA GLU A 56 -14.48 -10.13 1.38
C GLU A 56 -13.19 -10.86 1.00
N SER A 57 -12.03 -10.21 1.17
CA SER A 57 -10.71 -10.83 0.99
C SER A 57 -10.27 -11.69 2.19
N GLY A 58 -11.03 -11.69 3.28
CA GLY A 58 -10.70 -12.41 4.52
C GLY A 58 -9.56 -11.76 5.31
N ALA A 59 -9.22 -10.51 5.03
CA ALA A 59 -8.21 -9.74 5.77
C ALA A 59 -8.68 -9.33 7.16
N ILE A 60 -10.00 -9.20 7.35
CA ILE A 60 -10.64 -8.95 8.65
C ILE A 60 -11.80 -9.93 8.87
N ASP A 61 -12.05 -10.25 10.13
CA ASP A 61 -13.18 -11.07 10.54
C ASP A 61 -14.51 -10.29 10.52
N PRO A 62 -15.67 -10.99 10.51
CA PRO A 62 -16.98 -10.35 10.44
C PRO A 62 -17.27 -9.41 11.62
N ASP A 63 -16.74 -9.73 12.81
CA ASP A 63 -16.97 -8.95 14.02
C ASP A 63 -16.19 -7.62 13.96
N GLU A 64 -14.93 -7.68 13.52
CA GLU A 64 -14.08 -6.51 13.25
C GLU A 64 -14.67 -5.62 12.14
N TYR A 65 -15.22 -6.23 11.06
CA TYR A 65 -15.92 -5.51 10.00
C TYR A 65 -17.11 -4.70 10.54
N GLU A 66 -17.99 -5.32 11.32
CA GLU A 66 -19.17 -4.63 11.87
C GLU A 66 -18.78 -3.55 12.89
N LEU A 67 -17.72 -3.77 13.67
CA LEU A 67 -17.21 -2.76 14.59
C LEU A 67 -16.70 -1.52 13.85
N GLN A 68 -15.88 -1.71 12.82
CA GLN A 68 -15.33 -0.62 12.02
C GLN A 68 -16.43 0.10 11.23
N ARG A 69 -17.37 -0.64 10.64
CA ARG A 69 -18.50 -0.07 9.90
C ARG A 69 -19.34 0.86 10.78
N ARG A 70 -19.60 0.47 12.04
CA ARG A 70 -20.32 1.32 12.99
C ARG A 70 -19.53 2.58 13.36
N LYS A 71 -18.21 2.49 13.56
CA LYS A 71 -17.37 3.65 13.87
C LYS A 71 -17.41 4.68 12.74
N LEU A 72 -17.19 4.23 11.51
CA LEU A 72 -17.23 5.07 10.31
C LEU A 72 -18.58 5.83 10.18
N LEU A 73 -19.70 5.15 10.42
CA LEU A 73 -21.03 5.77 10.38
C LEU A 73 -21.30 6.75 11.53
N VAL A 74 -20.65 6.58 12.68
CA VAL A 74 -20.77 7.51 13.82
C VAL A 74 -19.90 8.74 13.57
N ASP A 75 -18.70 8.57 13.02
CA ASP A 75 -17.78 9.67 12.73
C ASP A 75 -18.37 10.60 11.65
N GLU A 76 -19.07 10.07 10.65
CA GLU A 76 -19.82 10.89 9.68
C GLU A 76 -20.94 11.70 10.33
N LYS A 77 -21.70 11.09 11.25
CA LYS A 77 -22.77 11.76 12.00
C LYS A 77 -22.27 12.89 12.91
N GLN A 78 -20.99 12.92 13.26
CA GLN A 78 -20.37 13.97 14.06
C GLN A 78 -19.71 15.07 13.23
N SER A 79 -19.68 14.92 11.90
CA SER A 79 -19.09 15.90 10.99
C SER A 79 -20.12 16.93 10.43
N ASP A 80 -21.39 16.83 10.84
CA ASP A 80 -22.48 17.81 10.63
C ASP A 80 -22.66 18.73 11.86
#